data_AF-A0A0M8YWF5-F1
#
_entry.id   AF-A0A0M8YWF5-F1
#
_cell.length_a   1.000
_cell.length_b   1.000
_cell.length_c   1.000
_cell.angle_alpha   90.00
_cell.angle_beta   90.00
_cell.angle_gamma   90.00
#
_symmetry.space_group_name_H-M   'P 1'
#
loop_
_entity.id
_entity.type
_entity.pdbx_description
1 polymer ?
#
loop_
_entity_poly.entity_id
_entity_poly.type
_entity_poly.pdbx_seq_one_letter_code
_entity_poly.pdbx_strand_id
1 'polypeptide(L)'
;MEYRILGLAAEAAFFTLLSVPPLLLSLLGLLGYVDSWIGADTTESLRNNILDASRAVLSEKGVKQITEPILDDVMKGGRPDVISIGFLFALWSGSRAVNVFIDTITVMYGLDGVRGIVRTRLMAFLLFIVALLIGSVALPLMVAGPDAVVRIVPWSTTVVQVLYWPVVIILSVAFLTTLYHVSVPVRSPWIEDVPGALVALAMWVLGSFLLRIYLTSTVEGPTIYGSLAAPVAVLLWIGVSAFAVLVGAAVNAAIDRVWPAAATAAAREANERLRQAQVAEYVARTSANGGGDPDMPSEFPERWSRFLPPEDVTARLRTHPKNPPPAHHTQAPEHHDEGHGHGRPEAS
;
A
#
# COMPACT_ATOMS: atom_id res chain seq x y z
N MET A 1 -3.53 -14.09 4.76
CA MET A 1 -3.80 -13.01 3.80
C MET A 1 -2.84 -13.19 2.64
N GLU A 2 -3.35 -13.51 1.45
CA GLU A 2 -2.57 -13.37 0.23
C GLU A 2 -2.20 -11.89 0.07
N TYR A 3 -0.92 -11.60 -0.06
CA TYR A 3 -0.44 -10.23 -0.18
C TYR A 3 -0.92 -9.66 -1.53
N ARG A 4 -1.99 -8.86 -1.53
CA ARG A 4 -2.48 -8.13 -2.71
C ARG A 4 -1.56 -6.92 -2.99
N ILE A 5 -0.29 -7.18 -3.27
CA ILE A 5 0.74 -6.14 -3.50
C ILE A 5 0.29 -5.15 -4.57
N LEU A 6 -0.32 -5.63 -5.65
CA LEU A 6 -0.87 -4.78 -6.72
C LEU A 6 -1.98 -3.85 -6.24
N GLY A 7 -2.87 -4.33 -5.35
CA GLY A 7 -3.95 -3.51 -4.80
C GLY A 7 -3.42 -2.41 -3.88
N LEU A 8 -2.44 -2.75 -3.03
CA LEU A 8 -1.79 -1.79 -2.12
C LEU A 8 -0.93 -0.78 -2.89
N ALA A 9 -0.25 -1.22 -3.95
CA ALA A 9 0.45 -0.32 -4.87
C ALA A 9 -0.51 0.68 -5.54
N ALA A 10 -1.68 0.21 -5.99
CA ALA A 10 -2.70 1.07 -6.57
C ALA A 10 -3.27 2.08 -5.55
N GLU A 11 -3.49 1.67 -4.30
CA GLU A 11 -3.91 2.56 -3.21
C GLU A 11 -2.87 3.65 -2.93
N ALA A 12 -1.60 3.26 -2.78
CA ALA A 12 -0.51 4.22 -2.58
C ALA A 12 -0.38 5.18 -3.77
N ALA A 13 -0.53 4.67 -5.00
CA ALA A 13 -0.45 5.49 -6.20
C ALA A 13 -1.59 6.48 -6.32
N PHE A 14 -2.82 6.06 -6.00
CA PHE A 14 -3.99 6.93 -5.98
C PHE A 14 -3.81 8.10 -5.00
N PHE A 15 -3.41 7.82 -3.76
CA PHE A 15 -3.20 8.88 -2.75
C PHE A 15 -1.99 9.76 -3.06
N THR A 16 -0.97 9.21 -3.73
CA THR A 16 0.18 10.00 -4.22
C THR A 16 -0.29 10.95 -5.31
N LEU A 17 -0.99 10.46 -6.34
CA LEU A 17 -1.50 11.26 -7.44
C LEU A 17 -2.43 12.39 -6.95
N LEU A 18 -3.33 12.10 -6.00
CA LEU A 18 -4.21 13.11 -5.41
C LEU A 18 -3.46 14.21 -4.66
N SER A 19 -2.26 13.92 -4.13
CA SER A 19 -1.46 14.91 -3.41
C SER A 19 -0.73 15.87 -4.35
N VAL A 20 -0.40 15.47 -5.58
CA VAL A 20 0.52 16.21 -6.46
C VAL A 20 -0.02 17.59 -6.86
N PRO A 21 -1.22 17.74 -7.47
CA PRO A 21 -1.71 19.06 -7.88
C PRO A 21 -1.80 20.08 -6.74
N PRO A 22 -2.43 19.79 -5.59
CA PRO A 22 -2.50 20.76 -4.51
C PRO A 22 -1.13 21.05 -3.90
N LEU A 23 -0.21 20.08 -3.87
CA LEU A 23 1.15 20.32 -3.40
C LEU A 23 1.92 21.29 -4.29
N LEU A 24 1.81 21.13 -5.61
CA LEU A 24 2.43 22.03 -6.59
C LEU A 24 1.87 23.45 -6.47
N LEU A 25 0.55 23.59 -6.32
CA LEU A 25 -0.10 24.89 -6.12
C LEU A 25 0.37 25.56 -4.82
N SER A 26 0.45 24.80 -3.74
CA SER A 26 0.91 25.34 -2.45
C SER A 26 2.38 25.74 -2.47
N LEU A 27 3.23 24.95 -3.14
CA LEU A 27 4.64 25.28 -3.33
C LEU A 27 4.81 26.56 -4.15
N LEU A 28 4.04 26.70 -5.23
CA LEU A 28 4.07 27.90 -6.07
C LEU A 28 3.57 29.13 -5.32
N GLY A 29 2.49 29.00 -4.54
CA GLY A 29 1.98 30.09 -3.71
C GLY A 29 2.96 30.54 -2.63
N LEU A 30 3.64 29.57 -2.00
CA LEU A 30 4.72 29.86 -1.05
C LEU A 30 5.87 30.59 -1.74
N LEU A 31 6.27 30.16 -2.93
CA LEU A 31 7.31 30.83 -3.72
C LEU A 31 6.91 32.22 -4.16
N GLY A 32 5.67 32.46 -4.62
CA GLY A 32 5.22 33.81 -4.98
C GLY A 32 5.27 34.78 -3.80
N TYR A 33 4.97 34.30 -2.59
CA TYR A 33 5.13 35.08 -1.37
C TYR A 33 6.60 35.35 -1.03
N VAL A 34 7.46 34.34 -1.13
CA VAL A 34 8.91 34.46 -0.88
C VAL A 34 9.59 35.35 -1.92
N ASP A 35 9.21 35.24 -3.20
CA ASP A 35 9.72 36.06 -4.31
C ASP A 35 9.33 37.53 -4.12
N SER A 36 8.10 37.81 -3.69
CA SER A 36 7.70 39.18 -3.32
C SER A 36 8.54 39.80 -2.19
N TRP A 37 9.19 38.95 -1.36
CA TRP A 37 10.07 39.38 -0.26
C TRP A 37 11.55 39.41 -0.65
N ILE A 38 12.00 38.55 -1.56
CA ILE A 38 13.43 38.31 -1.87
C ILE A 38 13.83 38.84 -3.27
N GLY A 39 12.88 39.00 -4.20
CA GLY A 39 13.10 39.52 -5.56
C GLY A 39 13.84 38.53 -6.47
N ALA A 40 13.46 37.25 -6.46
CA ALA A 40 14.09 36.19 -7.22
C ALA A 40 13.18 35.68 -8.35
N ASP A 41 13.49 36.04 -9.62
CA ASP A 41 12.81 35.66 -10.90
C ASP A 41 12.61 34.15 -11.18
N THR A 42 12.83 33.29 -10.19
CA THR A 42 12.63 31.84 -10.24
C THR A 42 11.17 31.40 -10.43
N THR A 43 10.20 32.29 -10.17
CA THR A 43 8.77 31.94 -10.17
C THR A 43 8.21 31.72 -11.59
N GLU A 44 8.72 32.43 -12.59
CA GLU A 44 8.21 32.34 -13.97
C GLU A 44 8.60 31.03 -14.66
N SER A 45 9.83 30.54 -14.43
CA SER A 45 10.27 29.24 -14.94
C SER A 45 9.43 28.10 -14.37
N LEU A 46 9.13 28.15 -13.07
CA LEU A 46 8.32 27.12 -12.40
C LEU A 46 6.86 27.16 -12.87
N ARG A 47 6.30 28.37 -13.05
CA ARG A 47 4.97 28.57 -13.65
C ARG A 47 4.89 27.93 -15.04
N ASN A 48 5.86 28.20 -15.91
CA ASN A 48 5.87 27.67 -17.27
C ASN A 48 5.99 26.14 -17.27
N ASN A 49 6.84 25.57 -16.42
CA ASN A 49 6.95 24.11 -16.27
C ASN A 49 5.62 23.47 -15.82
N ILE A 50 4.90 24.09 -14.88
CA ILE A 50 3.59 23.60 -14.43
C ILE A 50 2.55 23.72 -15.53
N LEU A 51 2.54 24.80 -16.31
CA LEU A 51 1.63 24.98 -17.44
C LEU A 51 1.90 23.95 -18.54
N ASP A 52 3.17 23.68 -18.86
CA ASP A 52 3.54 22.68 -19.85
C ASP A 52 3.18 21.27 -19.38
N ALA A 53 3.43 20.94 -18.11
CA ALA A 53 2.96 19.69 -17.51
C ALA A 53 1.42 19.58 -17.51
N SER A 54 0.72 20.70 -17.26
CA SER A 54 -0.74 20.74 -17.28
C SER A 54 -1.32 20.55 -18.68
N ARG A 55 -0.65 21.06 -19.73
CA ARG A 55 -1.02 20.85 -21.13
C ARG A 55 -0.86 19.40 -21.56
N ALA A 56 0.04 18.64 -20.94
CA ALA A 56 0.12 17.21 -21.16
C ALA A 56 -1.12 16.51 -20.59
N VAL A 57 -1.65 16.97 -19.45
CA VAL A 57 -2.68 16.26 -18.65
C VAL A 57 -4.11 16.73 -18.91
N LEU A 58 -4.30 18.00 -19.27
CA LEU A 58 -5.60 18.66 -19.39
C LEU A 58 -5.83 19.09 -20.84
N SER A 59 -7.11 19.26 -21.21
CA SER A 59 -7.44 19.91 -22.48
C SER A 59 -7.00 21.36 -22.49
N GLU A 60 -6.74 21.92 -23.67
CA GLU A 60 -6.35 23.34 -23.82
C GLU A 60 -7.37 24.29 -23.15
N LYS A 61 -8.66 23.94 -23.23
CA LYS A 61 -9.74 24.66 -22.54
C LYS A 61 -9.60 24.56 -21.01
N GLY A 62 -9.29 23.37 -20.47
CA GLY A 62 -9.05 23.19 -19.04
C GLY A 62 -7.85 24.00 -18.54
N VAL A 63 -6.75 24.01 -19.30
CA VAL A 63 -5.57 24.81 -18.95
C VAL A 63 -5.89 26.30 -18.95
N LYS A 64 -6.48 26.83 -20.02
CA LYS A 64 -6.78 28.27 -20.16
C LYS A 64 -7.87 28.76 -19.21
N GLN A 65 -8.89 27.95 -18.93
CA GLN A 65 -10.05 28.38 -18.13
C GLN A 65 -9.93 28.05 -16.65
N ILE A 66 -9.08 27.10 -16.26
CA ILE A 66 -8.96 26.62 -14.88
C ILE A 66 -7.53 26.80 -14.38
N THR A 67 -6.55 26.18 -15.03
CA THR A 67 -5.17 26.15 -14.51
C THR A 67 -4.51 27.53 -14.53
N GLU A 68 -4.52 28.24 -15.66
CA GLU A 68 -3.90 29.56 -15.81
C GLU A 68 -4.45 30.58 -14.79
N PRO A 69 -5.78 30.77 -14.65
CA PRO A 69 -6.32 31.67 -13.64
C PRO A 69 -5.92 31.30 -12.20
N ILE A 70 -5.94 30.01 -11.86
CA ILE A 70 -5.55 29.54 -10.52
C ILE A 70 -4.07 29.85 -10.26
N LEU A 71 -3.19 29.58 -11.22
CA LEU A 71 -1.76 29.87 -11.11
C LEU A 71 -1.50 31.36 -10.93
N ASP A 72 -2.17 32.20 -11.72
CA ASP A 72 -2.01 33.65 -11.66
C ASP A 72 -2.54 34.24 -10.36
N ASP A 73 -3.69 33.76 -9.87
CA ASP A 73 -4.27 34.16 -8.58
C ASP A 73 -3.36 33.80 -7.40
N VAL A 74 -2.78 32.59 -7.44
CA VAL A 74 -1.87 32.09 -6.40
C VAL A 74 -0.56 32.86 -6.39
N MET A 75 0.01 33.18 -7.57
CA MET A 75 1.26 33.93 -7.69
C MET A 75 1.12 35.41 -7.32
N LYS A 76 -0.03 36.03 -7.58
CA LYS A 76 -0.29 37.43 -7.20
C LYS A 76 -0.61 37.62 -5.71
N GLY A 77 -0.46 36.55 -4.90
CA GLY A 77 -0.70 36.59 -3.45
C GLY A 77 -2.17 36.71 -3.06
N GLY A 78 -3.11 36.47 -3.98
CA GLY A 78 -4.53 36.79 -3.77
C GLY A 78 -5.30 35.79 -2.90
N ARG A 79 -4.76 34.60 -2.63
CA ARG A 79 -5.54 33.46 -2.06
C ARG A 79 -4.77 32.57 -1.07
N PRO A 80 -4.35 33.10 0.11
CA PRO A 80 -3.68 32.30 1.14
C PRO A 80 -4.55 31.17 1.71
N ASP A 81 -5.88 31.33 1.64
CA ASP A 81 -6.90 30.33 1.98
C ASP A 81 -6.77 29.08 1.11
N VAL A 82 -6.70 29.25 -0.22
CA VAL A 82 -6.58 28.14 -1.17
C VAL A 82 -5.24 27.44 -1.05
N ILE A 83 -4.15 28.21 -0.90
CA ILE A 83 -2.80 27.68 -0.70
C ILE A 83 -2.76 26.79 0.55
N SER A 84 -3.34 27.25 1.65
CA SER A 84 -3.34 26.53 2.93
C SER A 84 -4.23 25.30 2.90
N ILE A 85 -5.44 25.39 2.36
CA ILE A 85 -6.37 24.25 2.25
C ILE A 85 -5.80 23.19 1.31
N GLY A 86 -5.26 23.61 0.16
CA GLY A 86 -4.56 22.72 -0.77
C GLY A 86 -3.41 22.00 -0.10
N PHE A 87 -2.57 22.74 0.65
CA PHE A 87 -1.42 22.15 1.34
C PHE A 87 -1.86 21.10 2.36
N LEU A 88 -2.88 21.39 3.17
CA LEU A 88 -3.42 20.44 4.15
C LEU A 88 -3.98 19.19 3.47
N PHE A 89 -4.68 19.34 2.34
CA PHE A 89 -5.20 18.20 1.58
C PHE A 89 -4.07 17.36 0.98
N ALA A 90 -3.06 18.01 0.39
CA ALA A 90 -1.88 17.35 -0.14
C ALA A 90 -1.14 16.56 0.94
N LEU A 91 -0.97 17.15 2.12
CA LEU A 91 -0.32 16.55 3.27
C LEU A 91 -1.11 15.37 3.83
N TRP A 92 -2.44 15.49 3.90
CA TRP A 92 -3.31 14.39 4.30
C TRP A 92 -3.24 13.22 3.30
N SER A 93 -3.34 13.51 2.00
CA SER A 93 -3.32 12.50 0.95
C SER A 93 -1.94 11.82 0.86
N GLY A 94 -0.87 12.60 0.82
CA GLY A 94 0.50 12.09 0.74
C GLY A 94 0.91 11.29 1.97
N SER A 95 0.57 11.76 3.19
CA SER A 95 0.79 10.96 4.40
C SER A 95 0.01 9.64 4.38
N ARG A 96 -1.15 9.58 3.71
CA ARG A 96 -1.89 8.33 3.52
C ARG A 96 -1.21 7.38 2.54
N ALA A 97 -0.62 7.88 1.45
CA ALA A 97 0.21 7.06 0.57
C ALA A 97 1.41 6.46 1.32
N VAL A 98 2.13 7.26 2.11
CA VAL A 98 3.25 6.78 2.95
C VAL A 98 2.78 5.75 3.99
N ASN A 99 1.60 5.96 4.59
CA ASN A 99 1.03 5.02 5.54
C ASN A 99 0.78 3.64 4.91
N VAL A 100 0.32 3.59 3.65
CA VAL A 100 0.14 2.31 2.92
C VAL A 100 1.47 1.57 2.82
N PHE A 101 2.57 2.26 2.49
CA PHE A 101 3.90 1.64 2.47
C PHE A 101 4.29 1.11 3.86
N ILE A 102 4.22 1.94 4.90
CA ILE A 102 4.62 1.55 6.27
C ILE A 102 3.83 0.34 6.77
N ASP A 103 2.51 0.38 6.64
CA ASP A 103 1.63 -0.70 7.09
C ASP A 103 1.90 -1.98 6.29
N THR A 104 2.03 -1.88 4.97
CA THR A 104 2.28 -3.04 4.11
C THR A 104 3.62 -3.69 4.43
N ILE A 105 4.69 -2.88 4.57
CA ILE A 105 6.02 -3.36 4.94
C ILE A 105 5.97 -4.03 6.32
N THR A 106 5.33 -3.40 7.31
CA THR A 106 5.18 -3.96 8.66
C THR A 106 4.47 -5.32 8.65
N VAL A 107 3.42 -5.45 7.84
CA VAL A 107 2.66 -6.71 7.66
C VAL A 107 3.50 -7.77 6.95
N MET A 108 4.33 -7.40 5.97
CA MET A 108 5.24 -8.35 5.30
C MET A 108 6.24 -8.99 6.28
N TYR A 109 6.72 -8.22 7.26
CA TYR A 109 7.58 -8.72 8.35
C TYR A 109 6.83 -9.50 9.43
N GLY A 110 5.48 -9.54 9.40
CA GLY A 110 4.66 -10.21 10.43
C GLY A 110 4.58 -9.43 11.74
N LEU A 111 4.81 -8.12 11.70
CA LEU A 111 4.84 -7.24 12.87
C LEU A 111 3.62 -6.32 12.92
N ASP A 112 2.52 -6.74 12.28
CA ASP A 112 1.26 -6.03 12.33
C ASP A 112 0.74 -5.92 13.77
N GLY A 113 0.27 -4.74 14.15
CA GLY A 113 -0.23 -4.47 15.50
C GLY A 113 0.83 -4.15 16.56
N VAL A 114 2.13 -4.35 16.27
CA VAL A 114 3.21 -4.01 17.22
C VAL A 114 3.31 -2.49 17.44
N ARG A 115 3.09 -1.70 16.38
CA ARG A 115 3.01 -0.25 16.45
C ARG A 115 1.54 0.16 16.48
N GLY A 116 1.14 0.90 17.53
CA GLY A 116 -0.23 1.43 17.63
C GLY A 116 -0.57 2.40 16.49
N ILE A 117 -1.84 2.44 16.09
CA ILE A 117 -2.36 3.19 14.93
C ILE A 117 -1.91 4.65 14.92
N VAL A 118 -1.98 5.33 16.08
CA VAL A 118 -1.58 6.74 16.21
C VAL A 118 -0.10 6.95 15.93
N ARG A 119 0.77 6.05 16.42
CA ARG A 119 2.21 6.13 16.19
C ARG A 119 2.55 5.87 14.74
N THR A 120 1.91 4.89 14.10
CA THR A 120 2.09 4.61 12.68
C THR A 120 1.65 5.80 11.83
N ARG A 121 0.51 6.42 12.14
CA ARG A 121 0.02 7.59 11.41
C ARG A 121 0.93 8.81 11.55
N LEU A 122 1.40 9.10 12.76
CA LEU A 122 2.34 10.21 13.01
C LEU A 122 3.67 9.99 12.26
N MET A 123 4.13 8.75 12.22
CA MET A 123 5.34 8.36 11.53
C MET A 123 5.22 8.48 10.01
N ALA A 124 4.09 8.05 9.44
CA ALA A 124 3.78 8.25 8.02
C ALA A 124 3.78 9.74 7.65
N PHE A 125 3.19 10.57 8.51
CA PHE A 125 3.19 12.01 8.34
C PHE A 125 4.60 12.61 8.38
N LEU A 126 5.43 12.25 9.38
CA LEU A 126 6.80 12.74 9.49
C LEU A 126 7.67 12.29 8.30
N LEU A 127 7.57 11.01 7.91
CA LEU A 127 8.29 10.50 6.74
C LEU A 127 7.85 11.21 5.46
N PHE A 128 6.56 11.53 5.31
CA PHE A 128 6.10 12.32 4.17
C PHE A 128 6.71 13.73 4.18
N ILE A 129 6.74 14.43 5.32
CA ILE A 129 7.41 15.74 5.41
C ILE A 129 8.90 15.65 5.05
N VAL A 130 9.62 14.65 5.56
CA VAL A 130 11.03 14.42 5.21
C VAL A 130 11.18 14.13 3.71
N ALA A 131 10.30 13.29 3.15
CA ALA A 131 10.29 13.00 1.71
C ALA A 131 10.00 14.25 0.87
N LEU A 132 9.17 15.19 1.35
CA LEU A 132 8.96 16.48 0.69
C LEU A 132 10.20 17.38 0.74
N LEU A 133 10.90 17.43 1.87
CA LEU A 133 12.13 18.22 2.01
C LEU A 133 13.27 17.66 1.15
N ILE A 134 13.40 16.33 1.10
CA ILE A 134 14.38 15.69 0.22
C ILE A 134 13.94 15.86 -1.24
N GLY A 135 12.67 15.64 -1.54
CA GLY A 135 12.11 15.73 -2.89
C GLY A 135 12.17 17.13 -3.49
N SER A 136 12.04 18.19 -2.69
CA SER A 136 12.16 19.58 -3.16
C SER A 136 13.57 19.92 -3.66
N VAL A 137 14.60 19.18 -3.23
CA VAL A 137 15.97 19.33 -3.71
C VAL A 137 16.30 18.27 -4.77
N ALA A 138 15.93 17.01 -4.51
CA ALA A 138 16.29 15.88 -5.36
C ALA A 138 15.56 15.88 -6.71
N LEU A 139 14.25 16.22 -6.74
CA LEU A 139 13.49 16.21 -8.00
C LEU A 139 13.98 17.27 -8.99
N PRO A 140 14.18 18.56 -8.61
CA PRO A 140 14.75 19.53 -9.53
C PRO A 140 16.14 19.13 -10.00
N LEU A 141 16.98 18.59 -9.10
CA LEU A 141 18.30 18.10 -9.46
C LEU A 141 18.21 17.00 -10.54
N MET A 142 17.28 16.07 -10.35
CA MET A 142 17.04 14.93 -11.24
C MET A 142 16.49 15.35 -12.61
N VAL A 143 15.58 16.33 -12.63
CA VAL A 143 14.92 16.86 -13.85
C VAL A 143 15.85 17.78 -14.64
N ALA A 144 16.59 18.64 -13.94
CA ALA A 144 17.47 19.62 -14.58
C ALA A 144 18.70 18.94 -15.23
N GLY A 145 19.00 17.70 -14.83
CA GLY A 145 20.07 16.90 -15.39
C GLY A 145 21.46 17.41 -15.00
N PRO A 146 22.53 16.70 -15.42
CA PRO A 146 23.89 17.09 -15.09
C PRO A 146 24.25 18.49 -15.63
N ASP A 147 23.66 18.91 -16.76
CA ASP A 147 23.97 20.19 -17.41
C ASP A 147 23.55 21.40 -16.59
N ALA A 148 22.50 21.30 -15.77
CA ALA A 148 22.11 22.37 -14.85
C ALA A 148 23.03 22.47 -13.63
N VAL A 149 23.51 21.32 -13.13
CA VAL A 149 24.45 21.27 -12.00
C VAL A 149 25.80 21.87 -12.39
N VAL A 150 26.24 21.62 -13.63
CA VAL A 150 27.46 22.19 -14.20
C VAL A 150 27.43 23.73 -14.23
N ARG A 151 26.25 24.35 -14.39
CA ARG A 151 26.12 25.83 -14.36
C ARG A 151 26.34 26.43 -12.97
N ILE A 152 26.09 25.65 -11.91
CA ILE A 152 26.20 26.09 -10.51
C ILE A 152 27.61 25.78 -9.96
N VAL A 153 28.23 24.67 -10.40
CA VAL A 153 29.58 24.26 -9.99
C VAL A 153 30.49 24.15 -11.22
N PRO A 154 31.09 25.27 -11.68
CA PRO A 154 31.87 25.32 -12.92
C PRO A 154 33.25 24.65 -12.84
N TRP A 155 33.63 24.05 -11.70
CA TRP A 155 35.02 23.66 -11.44
C TRP A 155 35.41 22.32 -12.08
N SER A 156 34.44 21.52 -12.55
CA SER A 156 34.70 20.43 -13.50
C SER A 156 33.40 19.85 -14.07
N THR A 157 33.11 20.18 -15.33
CA THR A 157 31.96 19.65 -16.08
C THR A 157 31.97 18.12 -16.15
N THR A 158 33.17 17.54 -16.33
CA THR A 158 33.40 16.10 -16.40
C THR A 158 33.13 15.40 -15.07
N VAL A 159 33.56 15.98 -13.95
CA VAL A 159 33.34 15.38 -12.62
C VAL A 159 31.86 15.37 -12.27
N VAL A 160 31.13 16.44 -12.57
CA VAL A 160 29.68 16.53 -12.33
C VAL A 160 28.92 15.50 -13.17
N GLN A 161 29.20 15.40 -14.47
CA GLN A 161 28.53 14.44 -15.35
C GLN A 161 28.78 12.98 -14.93
N VAL A 162 29.99 12.65 -14.47
CA VAL A 162 30.34 11.29 -14.03
C VAL A 162 29.75 10.96 -12.66
N LEU A 163 29.78 11.89 -11.69
CA LEU A 163 29.30 11.65 -10.33
C LEU A 163 27.78 11.74 -10.19
N TYR A 164 27.09 12.41 -11.12
CA TYR A 164 25.65 12.64 -11.04
C TYR A 164 24.85 11.34 -10.88
N TRP A 165 25.00 10.37 -11.79
CA TRP A 165 24.26 9.12 -11.73
C TRP A 165 24.59 8.25 -10.51
N PRO A 166 25.87 8.05 -10.14
CA PRO A 166 26.23 7.39 -8.88
C PRO A 166 25.59 8.06 -7.66
N VAL A 167 25.61 9.40 -7.58
CA VAL A 167 25.00 10.14 -6.47
C VAL A 167 23.49 9.92 -6.43
N VAL A 168 22.81 10.02 -7.58
CA VAL A 168 21.36 9.75 -7.67
C VAL A 168 21.05 8.32 -7.21
N ILE A 169 21.80 7.32 -7.68
CA ILE A 169 21.61 5.91 -7.29
C ILE A 169 21.83 5.73 -5.79
N ILE A 170 22.90 6.29 -5.23
CA ILE A 170 23.20 6.20 -3.79
C ILE A 170 22.08 6.86 -2.98
N LEU A 171 21.61 8.03 -3.39
CA LEU A 171 20.51 8.72 -2.72
C LEU A 171 19.20 7.94 -2.82
N SER A 172 18.89 7.35 -3.98
CA SER A 172 17.70 6.52 -4.16
C SER A 172 17.74 5.26 -3.29
N VAL A 173 18.88 4.56 -3.26
CA VAL A 173 19.08 3.39 -2.39
C VAL A 173 18.98 3.80 -0.94
N ALA A 174 19.68 4.86 -0.51
CA ALA A 174 19.62 5.34 0.87
C ALA A 174 18.18 5.74 1.28
N PHE A 175 17.43 6.38 0.39
CA PHE A 175 16.02 6.73 0.61
C PHE A 175 15.15 5.48 0.78
N LEU A 176 15.26 4.51 -0.13
CA LEU A 176 14.48 3.26 -0.07
C LEU A 176 14.84 2.42 1.15
N THR A 177 16.13 2.24 1.44
CA THR A 177 16.61 1.54 2.63
C THR A 177 16.12 2.23 3.90
N THR A 178 16.13 3.56 3.96
CA THR A 178 15.56 4.30 5.09
C THR A 178 14.06 4.09 5.21
N LEU A 179 13.31 4.13 4.10
CA LEU A 179 11.87 3.84 4.10
C LEU A 179 11.59 2.45 4.69
N TYR A 180 12.32 1.42 4.26
CA TYR A 180 12.16 0.05 4.76
C TYR A 180 12.51 -0.06 6.24
N HIS A 181 13.70 0.42 6.60
CA HIS A 181 14.22 0.36 7.96
C HIS A 181 13.29 1.04 8.97
N VAL A 182 12.79 2.22 8.61
CA VAL A 182 11.94 3.03 9.48
C VAL A 182 10.52 2.45 9.54
N SER A 183 10.03 1.85 8.45
CA SER A 183 8.72 1.19 8.44
C SER A 183 8.62 0.07 9.48
N VAL A 184 9.67 -0.73 9.66
CA VAL A 184 9.72 -1.83 10.62
C VAL A 184 9.78 -1.30 12.07
N PRO A 185 8.92 -1.78 12.99
CA PRO A 185 8.85 -1.27 14.37
C PRO A 185 9.98 -1.70 15.31
N VAL A 186 10.90 -2.52 14.82
CA VAL A 186 12.05 -3.03 15.57
C VAL A 186 13.34 -2.64 14.88
N ARG A 187 14.39 -2.41 15.65
CA ARG A 187 15.68 -2.00 15.12
C ARG A 187 16.49 -3.22 14.71
N SER A 188 16.74 -3.37 13.41
CA SER A 188 17.79 -4.23 12.86
C SER A 188 18.90 -3.37 12.22
N PRO A 189 20.06 -3.92 11.86
CA PRO A 189 21.06 -3.19 11.09
C PRO A 189 20.51 -2.63 9.78
N TRP A 190 20.67 -1.33 9.54
CA TRP A 190 20.20 -0.63 8.31
C TRP A 190 20.69 -1.27 7.00
N ILE A 191 21.84 -1.94 7.03
CA ILE A 191 22.43 -2.62 5.86
C ILE A 191 21.58 -3.82 5.42
N GLU A 192 20.81 -4.44 6.32
CA GLU A 192 19.93 -5.58 5.99
C GLU A 192 18.82 -5.19 5.01
N ASP A 193 18.48 -3.89 4.94
CA ASP A 193 17.42 -3.39 4.06
C ASP A 193 17.93 -2.99 2.65
N VAL A 194 19.24 -3.00 2.42
CA VAL A 194 19.87 -2.61 1.14
C VAL A 194 19.55 -3.56 -0.01
N PRO A 195 19.55 -4.91 0.14
CA PRO A 195 19.25 -5.83 -0.96
C PRO A 195 17.89 -5.56 -1.61
N GLY A 196 16.85 -5.35 -0.82
CA GLY A 196 15.51 -5.01 -1.29
C GLY A 196 15.45 -3.65 -1.95
N ALA A 197 16.24 -2.66 -1.49
CA ALA A 197 16.33 -1.35 -2.15
C ALA A 197 16.94 -1.46 -3.56
N LEU A 198 17.95 -2.30 -3.73
CA LEU A 198 18.52 -2.60 -5.05
C LEU A 198 17.52 -3.31 -5.96
N VAL A 199 16.77 -4.29 -5.43
CA VAL A 199 15.72 -4.97 -6.19
C VAL A 199 14.61 -4.00 -6.58
N ALA A 200 14.16 -3.14 -5.66
CA ALA A 200 13.16 -2.12 -5.96
C ALA A 200 13.64 -1.17 -7.04
N LEU A 201 14.90 -0.70 -6.98
CA LEU A 201 15.47 0.16 -8.00
C LEU A 201 15.54 -0.54 -9.36
N ALA A 202 15.98 -1.79 -9.41
CA ALA A 202 16.01 -2.59 -10.64
C ALA A 202 14.61 -2.80 -11.23
N MET A 203 13.64 -3.16 -10.39
CA MET A 203 12.23 -3.32 -10.80
C MET A 203 11.60 -2.00 -11.24
N TRP A 204 11.97 -0.90 -10.62
CA TRP A 204 11.51 0.44 -11.01
C TRP A 204 12.03 0.85 -12.39
N VAL A 205 13.33 0.62 -12.66
CA VAL A 205 13.93 0.88 -13.98
C VAL A 205 13.27 0.00 -15.04
N LEU A 206 13.16 -1.31 -14.79
CA LEU A 206 12.53 -2.25 -15.71
C LEU A 206 11.06 -1.89 -15.96
N GLY A 207 10.31 -1.62 -14.89
CA GLY A 207 8.91 -1.23 -14.97
C GLY A 207 8.71 0.08 -15.71
N SER A 208 9.56 1.08 -15.47
CA SER A 208 9.54 2.36 -16.19
C SER A 208 9.84 2.18 -17.68
N PHE A 209 10.80 1.31 -18.02
CA PHE A 209 11.12 0.97 -19.41
C PHE A 209 9.95 0.28 -20.12
N LEU A 210 9.35 -0.73 -19.48
CA LEU A 210 8.18 -1.44 -20.02
C LEU A 210 6.97 -0.52 -20.16
N LEU A 211 6.72 0.34 -19.16
CA LEU A 211 5.65 1.31 -19.22
C LEU A 211 5.88 2.32 -20.35
N ARG A 212 7.12 2.77 -20.57
CA ARG A 212 7.46 3.63 -21.69
C ARG A 212 7.11 2.96 -23.02
N ILE A 213 7.47 1.69 -23.23
CA ILE A 213 7.11 0.93 -24.43
C ILE A 213 5.59 0.91 -24.60
N TYR A 214 4.86 0.54 -23.55
CA TYR A 214 3.39 0.50 -23.56
C TYR A 214 2.79 1.85 -23.96
N LEU A 215 3.21 2.93 -23.30
CA LEU A 215 2.72 4.28 -23.58
C LEU A 215 3.07 4.74 -24.99
N THR A 216 4.29 4.54 -25.47
CA THR A 216 4.65 4.91 -26.85
C THR A 216 3.84 4.15 -27.90
N SER A 217 3.50 2.88 -27.63
CA SER A 217 2.71 2.07 -28.57
C SER A 217 1.21 2.39 -28.55
N THR A 218 0.64 2.71 -27.39
CA THR A 218 -0.82 2.86 -27.19
C THR A 218 -1.27 4.32 -27.10
N VAL A 219 -0.39 5.22 -26.64
CA VAL A 219 -0.72 6.62 -26.32
C VAL A 219 -0.22 7.62 -27.37
N GLU A 220 0.86 7.34 -28.10
CA GLU A 220 1.36 8.27 -29.15
C GLU A 220 0.61 8.15 -30.50
N GLY A 221 -0.40 7.26 -30.59
CA GLY A 221 -1.32 7.17 -31.74
C GLY A 221 -2.62 7.98 -31.57
N PRO A 222 -3.61 7.86 -32.49
CA PRO A 222 -4.95 8.40 -32.29
C PRO A 222 -5.63 7.67 -31.13
N THR A 223 -5.42 8.15 -29.90
CA THR A 223 -5.96 7.49 -28.72
C THR A 223 -7.46 7.76 -28.59
N ILE A 224 -8.24 6.73 -28.29
CA ILE A 224 -9.64 6.88 -27.87
C ILE A 224 -9.77 7.57 -26.51
N TYR A 225 -8.66 7.69 -25.77
CA TYR A 225 -8.60 8.27 -24.42
C TYR A 225 -8.41 9.78 -24.43
N GLY A 226 -8.01 10.39 -25.55
CA GLY A 226 -7.87 11.84 -25.71
C GLY A 226 -7.08 12.48 -24.56
N SER A 227 -7.67 13.48 -23.90
CA SER A 227 -7.04 14.18 -22.78
C SER A 227 -6.84 13.34 -21.52
N LEU A 228 -7.44 12.15 -21.39
CA LEU A 228 -7.24 11.28 -20.22
C LEU A 228 -5.95 10.45 -20.29
N ALA A 229 -5.29 10.38 -21.45
CA ALA A 229 -4.15 9.50 -21.64
C ALA A 229 -2.96 9.84 -20.73
N ALA A 230 -2.65 11.11 -20.55
CA ALA A 230 -1.56 11.56 -19.69
C ALA A 230 -1.81 11.37 -18.19
N PRO A 231 -2.96 11.74 -17.58
CA PRO A 231 -3.19 11.44 -16.17
C PRO A 231 -3.19 9.92 -15.89
N VAL A 232 -3.69 9.10 -16.84
CA VAL A 232 -3.58 7.64 -16.75
C VAL A 232 -2.13 7.19 -16.81
N ALA A 233 -1.31 7.75 -17.70
CA ALA A 233 0.13 7.45 -17.78
C ALA A 233 0.86 7.77 -16.47
N VAL A 234 0.59 8.92 -15.87
CA VAL A 234 1.16 9.32 -14.57
C VAL A 234 0.70 8.35 -13.47
N LEU A 235 -0.59 8.03 -13.41
CA LEU A 235 -1.12 7.07 -12.43
C LEU A 235 -0.44 5.70 -12.56
N LEU A 236 -0.29 5.20 -13.79
CA LEU A 236 0.40 3.94 -14.07
C LEU A 236 1.87 4.00 -13.66
N TRP A 237 2.56 5.11 -13.93
CA TRP A 237 3.96 5.27 -13.55
C TRP A 237 4.16 5.30 -12.04
N ILE A 238 3.31 6.02 -11.31
CA ILE A 238 3.30 6.01 -9.85
C ILE A 238 2.94 4.60 -9.34
N GLY A 239 1.98 3.91 -9.96
CA GLY A 239 1.58 2.54 -9.64
C GLY A 239 2.72 1.53 -9.79
N VAL A 240 3.43 1.57 -10.91
CA VAL A 240 4.64 0.76 -11.16
C VAL A 240 5.73 1.08 -10.13
N SER A 241 5.88 2.36 -9.77
CA SER A 241 6.84 2.78 -8.76
C SER A 241 6.50 2.25 -7.37
N ALA A 242 5.25 2.37 -6.94
CA ALA A 242 4.77 1.82 -5.69
C ALA A 242 4.90 0.29 -5.67
N PHE A 243 4.60 -0.38 -6.77
CA PHE A 243 4.77 -1.82 -6.92
C PHE A 243 6.24 -2.23 -6.75
N ALA A 244 7.17 -1.56 -7.44
CA ALA A 244 8.60 -1.84 -7.33
C ALA A 244 9.12 -1.70 -5.88
N VAL A 245 8.69 -0.64 -5.19
CA VAL A 245 9.01 -0.40 -3.77
C VAL A 245 8.50 -1.54 -2.88
N LEU A 246 7.25 -1.98 -3.07
CA LEU A 246 6.66 -3.07 -2.29
C LEU A 246 7.29 -4.43 -2.61
N VAL A 247 7.71 -4.67 -3.85
CA VAL A 247 8.47 -5.89 -4.21
C VAL A 247 9.83 -5.90 -3.51
N GLY A 248 10.56 -4.78 -3.48
CA GLY A 248 11.81 -4.68 -2.73
C GLY A 248 11.62 -4.94 -1.23
N ALA A 249 10.57 -4.39 -0.63
CA ALA A 249 10.23 -4.67 0.75
C ALA A 249 9.88 -6.15 1.00
N ALA A 250 9.14 -6.78 0.09
CA ALA A 250 8.81 -8.19 0.17
C ALA A 250 10.07 -9.07 0.10
N VAL A 251 11.07 -8.68 -0.71
CA VAL A 251 12.37 -9.35 -0.75
C VAL A 251 13.10 -9.22 0.58
N ASN A 252 13.17 -8.03 1.18
CA ASN A 252 13.80 -7.87 2.50
C ASN A 252 13.08 -8.71 3.57
N ALA A 253 11.74 -8.70 3.58
CA ALA A 253 10.96 -9.53 4.49
C ALA A 253 11.18 -11.03 4.26
N ALA A 254 11.38 -11.46 3.01
CA ALA A 254 11.72 -12.85 2.70
C ALA A 254 13.12 -13.22 3.17
N ILE A 255 14.11 -12.34 2.99
CA ILE A 255 15.48 -12.52 3.50
C ILE A 255 15.46 -12.64 5.03
N ASP A 256 14.74 -11.75 5.73
CA ASP A 256 14.57 -11.79 7.18
C ASP A 256 13.83 -13.05 7.67
N ARG A 257 12.99 -13.68 6.85
CA ARG A 257 12.39 -14.98 7.22
C ARG A 257 13.39 -16.13 7.17
N VAL A 258 14.34 -16.10 6.25
CA VAL A 258 15.35 -17.16 6.09
C VAL A 258 16.54 -16.95 7.02
N TRP A 259 16.97 -15.69 7.17
CA TRP A 259 18.06 -15.27 8.05
C TRP A 259 17.57 -14.15 8.97
N PRO A 260 16.77 -14.48 10.00
CA PRO A 260 16.17 -13.48 10.84
C PRO A 260 17.19 -12.76 11.71
N ALA A 261 17.06 -11.43 11.77
CA ALA A 261 17.71 -10.67 12.82
C ALA A 261 17.13 -11.06 14.18
N ALA A 262 17.96 -11.08 15.22
CA ALA A 262 17.50 -11.48 16.56
C ALA A 262 16.33 -10.61 17.06
N ALA A 263 16.34 -9.31 16.73
CA ALA A 263 15.29 -8.37 17.09
C ALA A 263 13.96 -8.63 16.37
N THR A 264 14.00 -8.96 15.07
CA THR A 264 12.79 -9.25 14.26
C THR A 264 12.19 -10.60 14.63
N ALA A 265 13.03 -11.63 14.83
CA ALA A 265 12.57 -12.94 15.33
C ALA A 265 11.87 -12.83 16.68
N ALA A 266 12.50 -12.21 17.67
CA ALA A 266 11.94 -12.07 19.01
C ALA A 266 10.60 -11.31 19.02
N ALA A 267 10.50 -10.25 18.20
CA ALA A 267 9.27 -9.47 18.10
C ALA A 267 8.15 -10.22 17.37
N ARG A 268 8.48 -11.02 16.34
CA ARG A 268 7.51 -11.85 15.62
C ARG A 268 6.93 -12.92 16.55
N GLU A 269 7.78 -13.63 17.30
CA GLU A 269 7.33 -14.60 18.30
C GLU A 269 6.44 -13.97 19.38
N ALA A 270 6.84 -12.80 19.89
CA ALA A 270 6.02 -12.07 20.87
C ALA A 270 4.64 -11.69 20.29
N ASN A 271 4.61 -11.22 19.04
CA ASN A 271 3.36 -10.87 18.37
C ASN A 271 2.47 -12.11 18.15
N GLU A 272 3.04 -13.24 17.75
CA GLU A 272 2.31 -14.51 17.58
C GLU A 272 1.70 -14.99 18.90
N ARG A 273 2.44 -14.91 20.01
CA ARG A 273 1.92 -15.25 21.35
C ARG A 273 0.74 -14.38 21.75
N LEU A 274 0.82 -13.07 21.48
CA LEU A 274 -0.29 -12.13 21.74
C LEU A 274 -1.53 -12.47 20.90
N ARG A 275 -1.35 -12.78 19.60
CA ARG A 275 -2.45 -13.19 18.73
C ARG A 275 -3.10 -14.49 19.20
N GLN A 276 -2.29 -15.47 19.60
CA GLN A 276 -2.80 -16.74 20.12
C GLN A 276 -3.61 -16.53 21.41
N ALA A 277 -3.12 -15.68 22.32
CA ALA A 277 -3.85 -15.33 23.54
C ALA A 277 -5.20 -14.64 23.24
N GLN A 278 -5.22 -13.68 22.30
CA GLN A 278 -6.45 -12.99 21.89
C GLN A 278 -7.46 -13.94 21.23
N VAL A 279 -7.00 -14.86 20.38
CA VAL A 279 -7.86 -15.88 19.76
C VAL A 279 -8.41 -16.83 20.83
N ALA A 280 -7.58 -17.27 21.77
CA ALA A 280 -8.02 -18.13 22.87
C ALA A 280 -9.05 -17.43 23.77
N GLU A 281 -8.85 -16.15 24.10
CA GLU A 281 -9.81 -15.34 24.86
C GLU A 281 -11.13 -15.16 24.09
N TYR A 282 -11.05 -14.88 22.79
CA TYR A 282 -12.24 -14.76 21.94
C TYR A 282 -13.03 -16.08 21.90
N VAL A 283 -12.37 -17.21 21.67
CA VAL A 283 -12.99 -18.54 21.67
C VAL A 283 -13.57 -18.89 23.04
N ALA A 284 -12.88 -18.55 24.12
CA ALA A 284 -13.39 -18.76 25.48
C ALA A 284 -14.64 -17.90 25.73
N ARG A 285 -14.65 -16.64 25.29
CA ARG A 285 -15.80 -15.73 25.42
C ARG A 285 -16.99 -16.16 24.59
N THR A 286 -16.78 -16.60 23.34
CA THR A 286 -17.87 -17.12 22.49
C THR A 286 -18.42 -18.43 23.01
N SER A 287 -17.57 -19.30 23.57
CA SER A 287 -18.00 -20.56 24.20
C SER A 287 -18.73 -20.33 25.52
N ALA A 288 -18.30 -19.35 26.33
CA ALA A 288 -18.89 -19.02 27.63
C ALA A 288 -20.23 -18.27 27.51
N ASN A 289 -20.44 -17.50 26.44
CA ASN A 289 -21.73 -16.83 26.19
C ASN A 289 -22.85 -17.78 25.73
N GLY A 290 -22.60 -19.10 25.75
CA GLY A 290 -23.50 -20.11 25.20
C GLY A 290 -23.40 -20.07 23.68
N GLY A 291 -23.00 -21.18 23.06
CA GLY A 291 -22.82 -21.27 21.63
C GLY A 291 -23.99 -20.63 20.88
N GLY A 292 -23.72 -19.54 20.16
CA GLY A 292 -24.59 -19.13 19.08
C GLY A 292 -24.72 -20.33 18.14
N ASP A 293 -25.97 -20.73 17.93
CA ASP A 293 -26.50 -21.69 16.97
C ASP A 293 -25.51 -22.12 15.86
N PRO A 294 -25.38 -23.42 15.52
CA PRO A 294 -24.61 -23.88 14.35
C PRO A 294 -25.04 -23.25 13.02
N ASP A 295 -26.19 -22.59 13.00
CA ASP A 295 -26.67 -21.78 11.88
C ASP A 295 -26.32 -20.29 12.08
N MET A 296 -25.57 -19.77 11.11
CA MET A 296 -25.28 -18.35 10.87
C MET A 296 -26.44 -17.40 11.26
N PRO A 297 -26.14 -16.17 11.74
CA PRO A 297 -27.17 -15.15 11.87
C PRO A 297 -27.89 -14.97 10.53
N SER A 298 -29.20 -15.12 10.54
CA SER A 298 -30.14 -14.99 9.40
C SER A 298 -30.22 -13.56 8.83
N GLU A 299 -29.25 -12.70 9.15
CA GLU A 299 -29.12 -11.35 8.64
C GLU A 299 -28.41 -11.27 7.28
N PHE A 300 -27.96 -12.40 6.73
CA PHE A 300 -27.48 -12.47 5.34
C PHE A 300 -28.60 -12.97 4.42
N PRO A 301 -29.17 -12.12 3.54
CA PRO A 301 -30.07 -12.59 2.50
C PRO A 301 -29.29 -13.61 1.64
N GLU A 302 -29.86 -14.79 1.43
CA GLU A 302 -29.30 -15.91 0.63
C GLU A 302 -28.78 -15.49 -0.77
N ARG A 303 -29.15 -14.30 -1.24
CA ARG A 303 -28.68 -13.68 -2.47
C ARG A 303 -27.15 -13.44 -2.51
N TRP A 304 -26.49 -13.30 -1.37
CA TRP A 304 -25.07 -12.93 -1.30
C TRP A 304 -24.09 -14.11 -1.27
N SER A 305 -24.57 -15.32 -0.99
CA SER A 305 -23.74 -16.55 -1.01
C SER A 305 -23.30 -16.94 -2.43
N ARG A 306 -24.02 -16.49 -3.47
CA ARG A 306 -23.65 -16.65 -4.89
C ARG A 306 -22.42 -15.85 -5.33
N PHE A 307 -21.96 -14.90 -4.52
CA PHE A 307 -20.88 -13.98 -4.86
C PHE A 307 -19.56 -14.27 -4.11
N LEU A 308 -19.53 -15.32 -3.27
CA LEU A 308 -18.32 -15.75 -2.58
C LEU A 308 -17.59 -16.83 -3.38
N PRO A 309 -16.27 -16.70 -3.61
CA PRO A 309 -15.48 -17.71 -4.31
C PRO A 309 -15.45 -19.04 -3.53
N PRO A 310 -15.47 -20.20 -4.22
CA PRO A 310 -15.78 -21.52 -3.65
C PRO A 310 -14.69 -22.16 -2.76
N GLU A 311 -13.61 -21.44 -2.44
CA GLU A 311 -12.36 -22.07 -1.97
C GLU A 311 -12.34 -22.42 -0.48
N ASP A 312 -13.30 -21.93 0.31
CA ASP A 312 -13.31 -22.09 1.78
C ASP A 312 -14.19 -23.24 2.32
N VAL A 313 -14.87 -24.00 1.46
CA VAL A 313 -15.83 -25.04 1.91
C VAL A 313 -15.16 -26.42 2.04
N THR A 314 -14.19 -26.75 1.18
CA THR A 314 -13.56 -28.09 1.14
C THR A 314 -12.53 -28.32 2.24
N ALA A 315 -11.95 -27.27 2.81
CA ALA A 315 -11.00 -27.38 3.93
C ALA A 315 -11.64 -27.91 5.22
N ARG A 316 -12.97 -27.74 5.38
CA ARG A 316 -13.70 -28.11 6.60
C ARG A 316 -14.12 -29.58 6.66
N LEU A 317 -13.92 -30.36 5.59
CA LEU A 317 -14.39 -31.75 5.50
C LEU A 317 -13.29 -32.82 5.71
N ARG A 318 -12.03 -32.44 5.95
CA ARG A 318 -10.90 -33.41 6.01
C ARG A 318 -10.29 -33.68 7.39
N THR A 319 -11.01 -33.44 8.49
CA THR A 319 -10.53 -33.85 9.82
C THR A 319 -11.64 -34.40 10.71
N HIS A 320 -12.08 -35.62 10.44
CA HIS A 320 -12.69 -36.48 11.44
C HIS A 320 -12.12 -37.90 11.36
N PRO A 321 -11.51 -38.44 12.44
CA PRO A 321 -11.17 -39.85 12.49
C PRO A 321 -12.44 -40.69 12.69
N LYS A 322 -12.62 -41.71 11.85
CA LYS A 322 -13.71 -42.69 11.89
C LYS A 322 -13.64 -43.51 13.19
N ASN A 323 -14.64 -43.43 14.05
CA ASN A 323 -14.92 -44.48 15.06
C ASN A 323 -15.60 -45.69 14.38
N PRO A 324 -15.33 -46.93 14.82
CA PRO A 324 -15.97 -48.11 14.26
C PRO A 324 -17.43 -48.26 14.75
N PRO A 325 -18.31 -48.94 13.98
CA PRO A 325 -19.72 -49.09 14.32
C PRO A 325 -19.96 -50.11 15.45
N PRO A 326 -21.07 -50.01 16.21
CA PRO A 326 -21.37 -50.91 17.32
C PRO A 326 -21.84 -52.29 16.84
N ALA A 327 -21.52 -53.32 17.63
CA ALA A 327 -21.84 -54.72 17.38
C ALA A 327 -23.35 -55.01 17.55
N HIS A 328 -23.92 -55.74 16.59
CA HIS A 328 -25.26 -56.31 16.70
C HIS A 328 -25.26 -57.47 17.69
N HIS A 329 -26.08 -57.39 18.74
CA HIS A 329 -26.41 -58.55 19.57
C HIS A 329 -27.42 -59.44 18.82
N THR A 330 -26.94 -60.59 18.36
CA THR A 330 -27.76 -61.72 17.92
C THR A 330 -28.32 -62.45 19.14
N GLN A 331 -29.64 -62.49 19.31
CA GLN A 331 -30.30 -63.50 20.15
C GLN A 331 -30.86 -64.59 19.24
N ALA A 332 -30.49 -65.83 19.55
CA ALA A 332 -30.85 -67.07 18.85
C ALA A 332 -32.26 -67.57 19.28
N PRO A 333 -32.87 -68.52 18.53
CA PRO A 333 -34.25 -68.96 18.74
C PRO A 333 -34.35 -70.18 19.66
N GLU A 334 -35.43 -70.28 20.44
CA GLU A 334 -35.83 -71.53 21.11
C GLU A 334 -37.30 -71.88 20.80
N HIS A 335 -37.48 -73.16 20.50
CA HIS A 335 -38.69 -73.85 20.02
C HIS A 335 -39.46 -74.48 21.20
N HIS A 336 -40.81 -74.54 21.08
CA HIS A 336 -41.75 -75.59 21.57
C HIS A 336 -41.76 -75.95 23.08
N ASP A 337 -42.83 -76.40 23.75
CA ASP A 337 -44.27 -76.62 23.55
C ASP A 337 -44.80 -77.09 24.94
N GLU A 338 -46.13 -77.21 25.06
CA GLU A 338 -46.91 -77.99 26.04
C GLU A 338 -47.33 -77.37 27.40
N GLY A 339 -48.67 -77.31 27.58
CA GLY A 339 -49.31 -78.10 28.64
C GLY A 339 -50.23 -77.39 29.64
N HIS A 340 -51.56 -77.55 29.44
CA HIS A 340 -52.68 -77.55 30.41
C HIS A 340 -52.92 -76.29 31.29
N GLY A 341 -54.14 -75.85 31.63
CA GLY A 341 -55.50 -76.36 31.55
C GLY A 341 -56.38 -75.58 32.56
N HIS A 342 -57.71 -75.65 32.37
CA HIS A 342 -58.81 -75.22 33.25
C HIS A 342 -59.34 -73.76 33.26
N GLY A 343 -60.65 -73.65 32.98
CA GLY A 343 -61.55 -72.88 33.86
C GLY A 343 -62.46 -71.83 33.21
N ARG A 344 -63.60 -72.27 32.64
CA ARG A 344 -64.87 -71.51 32.52
C ARG A 344 -65.49 -71.26 33.94
N PRO A 345 -66.64 -70.58 34.16
CA PRO A 345 -67.66 -70.04 33.22
C PRO A 345 -68.31 -68.66 33.57
N GLU A 346 -69.22 -68.19 32.69
CA GLU A 346 -70.52 -67.46 32.92
C GLU A 346 -70.51 -66.09 33.64
N ALA A 347 -71.43 -65.13 33.45
CA ALA A 347 -72.75 -64.96 32.81
C ALA A 347 -72.88 -63.43 32.47
N SER A 348 -73.82 -62.84 31.73
CA SER A 348 -75.14 -63.16 31.18
C SER A 348 -75.43 -62.18 30.04
#